data_AF-A0A7W0QA48-F1
#
_entry.id   AF-A0A7W0QA48-F1
#
_cell.length_a   1.000
_cell.length_b   1.000
_cell.length_c   1.000
_cell.angle_alpha   90.00
_cell.angle_beta   90.00
_cell.angle_gamma   90.00
#
_symmetry.space_group_name_H-M   'P 1'
#
loop_
_entity.id
_entity.type
_entity.pdbx_description
1 polymer ?
#
loop_
_entity_poly.entity_id
_entity_poly.type
_entity_poly.pdbx_seq_one_letter_code
_entity_poly.pdbx_strand_id
1 'polypeptide(L)'
;MHRTVVAAAIVLAACGVDPEDDARPKTLEYVTEAILAPSCGNAQCHSSFRQSAHRAFDTIQRACEAMAPGMNDEGVLEVRDVIAGDANASFLMTVMTRTIDRMPYDQPLPLVDLELIRKWIDGGAIGLPDTAEECK
;
A
#
# COMPACT_ATOMS: atom_id res chain seq x y z
N MET A 1 -3.85 -38.85 48.55
CA MET A 1 -3.47 -37.44 48.34
C MET A 1 -2.95 -37.28 46.92
N HIS A 2 -3.82 -37.00 45.95
CA HIS A 2 -3.41 -36.76 44.56
C HIS A 2 -3.90 -35.38 44.16
N ARG A 3 -2.97 -34.42 44.13
CA ARG A 3 -3.24 -33.04 43.72
C ARG A 3 -3.17 -33.02 42.19
N THR A 4 -4.33 -33.00 41.55
CA THR A 4 -4.45 -32.76 40.11
C THR A 4 -4.01 -31.33 39.82
N VAL A 5 -2.90 -31.18 39.10
CA VAL A 5 -2.46 -29.89 38.56
C VAL A 5 -3.28 -29.63 37.30
N VAL A 6 -4.19 -28.67 37.34
CA VAL A 6 -4.87 -28.15 36.15
C VAL A 6 -3.93 -27.14 35.52
N ALA A 7 -3.29 -27.53 34.42
CA ALA A 7 -2.55 -26.61 33.57
C ALA A 7 -3.56 -25.73 32.81
N ALA A 8 -3.60 -24.44 33.15
CA ALA A 8 -4.37 -23.45 32.41
C ALA A 8 -3.68 -23.20 31.06
N ALA A 9 -4.29 -23.68 29.98
CA ALA A 9 -3.91 -23.32 28.62
C ALA A 9 -4.31 -21.86 28.38
N ILE A 10 -3.33 -20.95 28.41
CA ILE A 10 -3.49 -19.59 27.92
C ILE A 10 -3.55 -19.67 26.40
N VAL A 11 -4.77 -19.64 25.86
CA VAL A 11 -5.00 -19.39 24.43
C VAL A 11 -4.59 -17.94 24.20
N LEU A 12 -3.41 -17.74 23.62
CA LEU A 12 -3.02 -16.47 23.00
C LEU A 12 -4.01 -16.23 21.86
N ALA A 13 -5.09 -15.51 22.15
CA ALA A 13 -5.91 -14.90 21.12
C ALA A 13 -4.95 -14.06 20.27
N ALA A 14 -4.80 -14.45 19.00
CA ALA A 14 -4.12 -13.64 18.02
C ALA A 14 -4.77 -12.25 18.08
N CYS A 15 -3.98 -11.22 18.41
CA CYS A 15 -4.38 -9.83 18.25
C CYS A 15 -4.43 -9.52 16.74
N GLY A 16 -5.31 -10.19 16.01
CA GLY A 16 -5.71 -9.82 14.68
C GLY A 16 -6.77 -8.75 14.85
N VAL A 17 -6.41 -7.50 14.62
CA VAL A 17 -7.40 -6.47 14.32
C VAL A 17 -8.15 -7.00 13.10
N ASP A 18 -9.47 -7.13 13.19
CA ASP A 18 -10.29 -7.44 12.02
C ASP A 18 -9.96 -6.37 10.96
N PRO A 19 -9.64 -6.73 9.70
CA PRO A 19 -9.43 -5.75 8.65
C PRO A 19 -10.59 -4.74 8.51
N GLU A 20 -11.80 -5.10 8.93
CA GLU A 20 -12.96 -4.21 9.03
C GLU A 20 -12.82 -3.15 10.13
N ASP A 21 -12.14 -3.45 11.23
CA ASP A 21 -11.92 -2.57 12.38
C ASP A 21 -10.54 -1.88 12.35
N ASP A 22 -9.88 -1.86 11.19
CA ASP A 22 -8.58 -1.19 11.04
C ASP A 22 -8.71 0.34 11.18
N ALA A 23 -8.33 0.81 12.37
CA ALA A 23 -8.36 2.21 12.78
C ALA A 23 -7.19 3.04 12.22
N ARG A 24 -6.26 2.42 11.45
CA ARG A 24 -5.16 3.16 10.84
C ARG A 24 -5.67 4.21 9.84
N PRO A 25 -5.00 5.37 9.73
CA PRO A 25 -5.36 6.39 8.77
C PRO A 25 -5.32 5.85 7.33
N LYS A 26 -6.39 6.12 6.58
CA LYS A 26 -6.51 5.78 5.17
C LYS A 26 -6.17 7.00 4.34
N THR A 27 -4.89 7.40 4.38
CA THR A 27 -4.38 8.57 3.65
C THR A 27 -3.10 8.21 2.90
N LEU A 28 -2.76 9.01 1.88
CA LEU A 28 -1.54 8.87 1.10
C LEU A 28 -0.29 8.84 2.00
N GLU A 29 -0.23 9.74 2.99
CA GLU A 29 0.92 9.86 3.89
C GLU A 29 1.11 8.57 4.69
N TYR A 30 0.05 8.06 5.31
CA TYR A 30 0.13 6.84 6.11
C TYR A 30 0.44 5.61 5.26
N VAL A 31 -0.26 5.44 4.14
CA VAL A 31 -0.01 4.33 3.20
C VAL A 31 1.43 4.36 2.70
N THR A 32 1.96 5.55 2.41
CA THR A 32 3.35 5.67 1.96
C THR A 32 4.33 5.36 3.08
N GLU A 33 4.28 6.08 4.19
CA GLU A 33 5.31 5.99 5.22
C GLU A 33 5.29 4.66 5.98
N ALA A 34 4.10 4.12 6.27
CA ALA A 34 3.96 2.92 7.08
C ALA A 34 4.04 1.62 6.26
N ILE A 35 3.75 1.68 4.95
CA ILE A 35 3.65 0.47 4.11
C ILE A 35 4.55 0.56 2.88
N LEU A 36 4.32 1.51 1.96
CA LEU A 36 5.02 1.50 0.67
C LEU A 36 6.51 1.82 0.82
N ALA A 37 6.90 2.76 1.66
CA ALA A 37 8.31 3.11 1.89
C ALA A 37 9.12 1.93 2.44
N PRO A 38 8.73 1.24 3.53
CA PRO A 38 9.50 0.11 4.06
C PRO A 38 9.43 -1.16 3.19
N SER A 39 8.36 -1.37 2.43
CA SER A 39 8.18 -2.62 1.65
C SER A 39 8.53 -2.50 0.17
N CYS A 40 8.41 -1.31 -0.42
CA CYS A 40 8.61 -1.06 -1.85
C CYS A 40 9.70 0.00 -2.10
N GLY A 41 9.75 1.03 -1.25
CA GLY A 41 10.65 2.19 -1.31
C GLY A 41 12.13 1.91 -1.01
N ASN A 42 12.50 0.65 -0.80
CA ASN A 42 13.88 0.30 -0.48
C ASN A 42 14.84 0.66 -1.62
N ALA A 43 16.08 1.02 -1.27
CA ALA A 43 17.10 1.54 -2.20
C ALA A 43 17.26 0.70 -3.49
N GLN A 44 17.05 -0.61 -3.42
CA GLN A 44 17.25 -1.55 -4.52
C GLN A 44 16.05 -1.71 -5.47
N CYS A 45 14.86 -1.21 -5.11
CA CYS A 45 13.62 -1.51 -5.83
C CYS A 45 12.96 -0.24 -6.38
N HIS A 46 12.06 0.37 -5.61
CA HIS A 46 11.32 1.57 -6.00
C HIS A 46 11.69 2.75 -5.10
N SER A 47 12.98 3.06 -5.00
CA SER A 47 13.46 4.27 -4.34
C SER A 47 13.67 5.41 -5.33
N SER A 48 13.81 6.64 -4.84
CA SER A 48 14.23 7.81 -5.61
C SER A 48 15.57 7.61 -6.32
N PHE A 49 16.42 6.71 -5.79
CA PHE A 49 17.70 6.36 -6.39
C PHE A 49 17.57 5.36 -7.55
N ARG A 50 16.74 4.32 -7.42
CA ARG A 50 16.61 3.25 -8.42
C ARG A 50 15.50 3.48 -9.43
N GLN A 51 14.36 3.97 -8.98
CA GLN A 51 13.16 4.26 -9.78
C GLN A 51 12.74 3.13 -10.73
N SER A 52 12.69 1.87 -10.24
CA SER A 52 12.32 0.75 -11.10
C SER A 52 10.95 1.00 -11.74
N ALA A 53 10.89 0.82 -13.07
CA ALA A 53 9.71 1.15 -13.88
C ALA A 53 9.18 2.59 -13.66
N HIS A 54 10.10 3.55 -13.46
CA HIS A 54 9.82 4.97 -13.24
C HIS A 54 8.93 5.26 -12.02
N ARG A 55 9.02 4.41 -10.99
CA ARG A 55 8.26 4.53 -9.75
C ARG A 55 9.19 4.58 -8.55
N ALA A 56 8.89 5.50 -7.63
CA ALA A 56 9.55 5.60 -6.35
C ALA A 56 8.52 5.79 -5.22
N PHE A 57 8.71 5.12 -4.10
CA PHE A 57 7.80 5.10 -2.95
C PHE A 57 8.52 5.39 -1.63
N ASP A 58 9.78 5.81 -1.67
CA ASP A 58 10.61 6.08 -0.50
C ASP A 58 10.30 7.41 0.19
N THR A 59 9.55 8.29 -0.48
CA THR A 59 9.03 9.53 0.09
C THR A 59 7.57 9.71 -0.31
N ILE A 60 6.80 10.47 0.48
CA ILE A 60 5.42 10.84 0.17
C ILE A 60 5.33 11.52 -1.20
N GLN A 61 6.21 12.47 -1.47
CA GLN A 61 6.24 13.19 -2.75
C GLN A 61 6.43 12.24 -3.94
N ARG A 62 7.38 11.31 -3.86
CA ARG A 62 7.60 10.36 -4.97
C ARG A 62 6.47 9.37 -5.14
N ALA A 63 5.91 8.90 -4.03
CA ALA A 63 4.75 8.02 -4.05
C ALA A 63 3.55 8.74 -4.70
N CYS A 64 3.32 10.01 -4.35
CA CYS A 64 2.33 10.87 -4.96
C CYS A 64 2.53 10.96 -6.48
N GLU A 65 3.73 11.35 -6.92
CA GLU A 65 4.05 11.48 -8.35
C GLU A 65 3.82 10.17 -9.11
N ALA A 66 4.20 9.03 -8.53
CA ALA A 66 4.03 7.71 -9.14
C ALA A 66 2.56 7.29 -9.27
N MET A 67 1.72 7.67 -8.30
CA MET A 67 0.34 7.21 -8.20
C MET A 67 -0.69 8.13 -8.85
N ALA A 68 -0.52 9.44 -8.72
CA ALA A 68 -1.45 10.44 -9.24
C ALA A 68 -1.45 10.43 -10.78
N PRO A 69 -2.60 10.70 -11.44
CA PRO A 69 -2.66 10.89 -12.88
C PRO A 69 -1.65 11.95 -13.35
N GLY A 70 -0.99 11.73 -14.50
CA GLY A 70 -0.02 12.68 -15.03
C GLY A 70 -0.34 13.07 -16.46
N MET A 71 0.09 14.25 -16.89
CA MET A 71 0.01 14.62 -18.31
C MET A 71 1.11 13.92 -19.11
N ASN A 72 0.75 13.32 -20.24
CA ASN A 72 1.74 12.84 -21.22
C ASN A 72 2.27 13.99 -22.10
N ASP A 73 3.22 13.69 -22.99
CA ASP A 73 3.85 14.69 -23.88
C ASP A 73 2.85 15.38 -24.82
N GLU A 74 1.67 14.80 -25.02
CA GLU A 74 0.57 15.32 -25.83
C GLU A 74 -0.42 16.16 -25.01
N GLY A 75 -0.18 16.32 -23.71
CA GLY A 75 -1.06 17.04 -22.78
C GLY A 75 -2.35 16.28 -22.45
N VAL A 76 -2.35 14.96 -22.61
CA VAL A 76 -3.47 14.08 -22.25
C VAL A 76 -3.24 13.53 -20.84
N LEU A 77 -4.28 13.59 -20.01
CA LEU A 77 -4.25 13.02 -18.67
C LEU A 77 -4.22 11.50 -18.74
N GLU A 78 -3.12 10.90 -18.31
CA GLU A 78 -2.94 9.46 -18.20
C GLU A 78 -3.06 9.01 -16.75
N VAL A 79 -3.93 8.03 -16.53
CA VAL A 79 -3.99 7.31 -15.26
C VAL A 79 -2.68 6.58 -15.05
N ARG A 80 -2.07 6.75 -13.87
CA ARG A 80 -0.85 6.04 -13.48
C ARG A 80 -1.16 4.77 -12.71
N ASP A 81 -0.85 4.73 -11.42
CA ASP A 81 -0.92 3.51 -10.63
C ASP A 81 -2.20 3.37 -9.80
N VAL A 82 -2.87 4.48 -9.50
CA VAL A 82 -4.08 4.52 -8.67
C VAL A 82 -5.23 5.18 -9.41
N ILE A 83 -6.40 4.54 -9.36
CA ILE A 83 -7.69 5.08 -9.76
C ILE A 83 -8.50 5.28 -8.49
N ALA A 84 -8.63 6.53 -8.05
CA ALA A 84 -9.40 6.87 -6.86
C ALA A 84 -10.85 6.36 -6.99
N GLY A 85 -11.31 5.60 -6.00
CA GLY A 85 -12.63 4.98 -5.97
C GLY A 85 -12.74 3.61 -6.66
N ASP A 86 -11.65 3.09 -7.27
CA ASP A 86 -11.65 1.76 -7.89
C ASP A 86 -10.31 1.03 -7.67
N ALA A 87 -10.21 0.31 -6.55
CA ALA A 87 -9.04 -0.50 -6.25
C ALA A 87 -8.84 -1.66 -7.25
N ASN A 88 -9.91 -2.18 -7.85
CA ASN A 88 -9.80 -3.31 -8.79
C ASN A 88 -9.22 -2.88 -10.13
N ALA A 89 -9.50 -1.66 -10.57
CA ALA A 89 -8.93 -1.09 -11.78
C ALA A 89 -7.53 -0.49 -11.56
N SER A 90 -7.11 -0.28 -10.31
CA SER A 90 -5.82 0.30 -9.97
C SER A 90 -4.65 -0.66 -10.23
N PHE A 91 -3.63 -0.19 -10.97
CA PHE A 91 -2.45 -0.98 -11.28
C PHE A 91 -1.64 -1.35 -10.03
N LEU A 92 -1.59 -0.46 -9.02
CA LEU A 92 -0.93 -0.73 -7.74
C LEU A 92 -1.48 -2.00 -7.08
N MET A 93 -2.81 -2.15 -7.01
CA MET A 93 -3.43 -3.35 -6.45
C MET A 93 -3.19 -4.58 -7.32
N THR A 94 -3.23 -4.42 -8.64
CA THR A 94 -2.94 -5.50 -9.59
C THR A 94 -1.56 -6.11 -9.35
N VAL A 95 -0.51 -5.27 -9.23
CA VAL A 95 0.86 -5.78 -9.05
C VAL A 95 1.08 -6.42 -7.69
N MET A 96 0.37 -6.01 -6.65
CA MET A 96 0.51 -6.57 -5.31
C MET A 96 -0.25 -7.89 -5.10
N THR A 97 -1.26 -8.16 -5.92
CA THR A 97 -2.19 -9.30 -5.74
C THR A 97 -2.08 -10.38 -6.82
N ARG A 98 -1.46 -10.08 -7.96
CA ARG A 98 -1.25 -11.07 -9.04
C ARG A 98 -0.38 -12.24 -8.60
N THR A 99 -0.46 -13.35 -9.32
CA THR A 99 0.31 -14.58 -9.00
C THR A 99 1.73 -14.54 -9.54
N ILE A 100 1.93 -14.01 -10.75
CA ILE A 100 3.23 -13.93 -11.41
C ILE A 100 3.73 -12.50 -11.35
N ASP A 101 5.02 -12.32 -11.05
CA ASP A 101 5.66 -11.03 -10.84
C ASP A 101 4.98 -10.15 -9.77
N ARG A 102 4.41 -10.79 -8.74
CA ARG A 102 3.81 -10.12 -7.59
C ARG A 102 4.82 -9.25 -6.87
N MET A 103 4.44 -8.01 -6.57
CA MET A 103 5.21 -7.11 -5.70
C MET A 103 4.72 -7.16 -4.25
N PRO A 104 5.60 -6.95 -3.26
CA PRO A 104 7.07 -7.00 -3.36
C PRO A 104 7.59 -8.42 -3.71
N TYR A 105 8.65 -8.55 -4.50
CA TYR A 105 9.13 -9.86 -4.98
C TYR A 105 9.59 -10.81 -3.86
N ASP A 106 10.20 -10.25 -2.83
CA ASP A 106 10.78 -10.98 -1.70
C ASP A 106 9.71 -11.56 -0.78
N GLN A 107 8.73 -10.75 -0.38
CA GLN A 107 7.66 -11.19 0.51
C GLN A 107 6.31 -10.50 0.18
N PRO A 108 5.19 -11.24 0.25
CA PRO A 108 3.85 -10.63 0.25
C PRO A 108 3.67 -9.63 1.37
N LEU A 109 3.01 -8.51 1.06
CA LEU A 109 2.48 -7.63 2.09
C LEU A 109 1.51 -8.40 2.99
N PRO A 110 1.47 -8.08 4.29
CA PRO A 110 0.42 -8.56 5.17
C PRO A 110 -0.97 -8.27 4.59
N LEU A 111 -1.90 -9.22 4.73
CA LEU A 111 -3.28 -9.04 4.22
C LEU A 111 -3.96 -7.79 4.77
N VAL A 112 -3.69 -7.44 6.04
CA VAL A 112 -4.21 -6.24 6.68
C VAL A 112 -3.69 -4.94 6.03
N ASP A 113 -2.46 -4.94 5.51
CA ASP A 113 -1.89 -3.79 4.79
C ASP A 113 -2.45 -3.68 3.38
N LEU A 114 -2.61 -4.81 2.69
CA LEU A 114 -3.28 -4.86 1.39
C LEU A 114 -4.72 -4.35 1.48
N GLU A 115 -5.45 -4.76 2.51
CA GLU A 115 -6.82 -4.31 2.72
C GLU A 115 -6.89 -2.83 3.12
N LEU A 116 -5.92 -2.32 3.90
CA LEU A 116 -5.84 -0.88 4.18
C LEU A 116 -5.61 -0.07 2.91
N ILE A 117 -4.69 -0.49 2.03
CA ILE A 117 -4.43 0.17 0.75
C ILE A 117 -5.68 0.12 -0.14
N ARG A 118 -6.32 -1.04 -0.23
CA ARG A 118 -7.58 -1.20 -0.98
C ARG A 118 -8.66 -0.25 -0.47
N LYS A 119 -8.88 -0.18 0.85
CA LYS A 119 -9.86 0.73 1.47
C LYS A 119 -9.49 2.20 1.29
N TRP A 120 -8.21 2.54 1.29
CA TRP A 120 -7.76 3.90 0.95
C TRP A 120 -8.12 4.25 -0.48
N ILE A 121 -7.85 3.37 -1.46
CA ILE A 121 -8.19 3.60 -2.87
C ILE A 121 -9.70 3.67 -3.07
N ASP A 122 -10.46 2.67 -2.61
CA ASP A 122 -11.93 2.63 -2.72
C ASP A 122 -12.60 3.81 -2.00
N GLY A 123 -11.96 4.34 -0.95
CA GLY A 123 -12.35 5.55 -0.24
C GLY A 123 -11.99 6.86 -0.93
N GLY A 124 -11.54 6.83 -2.20
CA GLY A 124 -11.19 8.00 -2.99
C GLY A 124 -9.72 8.42 -2.88
N ALA A 125 -8.84 7.54 -2.40
CA ALA A 125 -7.40 7.78 -2.29
C ALA A 125 -7.04 9.08 -1.57
N ILE A 126 -7.66 9.35 -0.41
CA ILE A 126 -7.49 10.59 0.37
C ILE A 126 -6.02 11.02 0.48
N GLY A 127 -5.75 12.28 0.13
CA GLY A 127 -4.39 12.86 0.11
C GLY A 127 -3.64 12.70 -1.21
N LEU A 128 -4.13 11.87 -2.13
CA LEU A 128 -3.64 11.83 -3.51
C LEU A 128 -4.33 12.93 -4.32
N PRO A 129 -3.58 13.82 -5.00
CA PRO A 129 -4.16 14.86 -5.84
C PRO A 129 -4.73 14.30 -7.14
N ASP A 130 -5.52 15.12 -7.83
CA ASP A 130 -6.12 14.77 -9.12
C ASP A 130 -5.06 14.74 -10.24
N THR A 131 -3.93 15.44 -10.06
CA THR A 131 -2.79 15.37 -10.97
C THR A 131 -1.43 15.36 -10.26
N ALA A 132 -0.43 14.73 -10.90
CA ALA A 132 0.92 14.58 -10.37
C ALA A 132 1.66 15.92 -10.22
N GLU A 133 1.26 16.95 -10.98
CA GLU A 133 1.81 18.31 -10.88
C GLU A 133 1.45 19.01 -9.56
N GLU A 134 0.43 18.51 -8.86
CA GLU A 134 0.01 19.01 -7.55
C GLU A 134 0.76 18.34 -6.39
N CYS A 135 1.54 17.28 -6.66
CA CYS A 135 2.43 16.65 -5.69
C CYS A 135 3.59 17.59 -5.34
N LYS A 136 3.57 18.18 -4.15
CA LYS A 136 4.58 19.15 -3.66
C LYS A 136 5.23 18.69 -2.37
#